data_AF-A0A921MG83-F1
#
_entry.id   AF-A0A921MG83-F1
#
_cell.length_a   1.000
_cell.length_b   1.000
_cell.length_c   1.000
_cell.angle_alpha   90.00
_cell.angle_beta   90.00
_cell.angle_gamma   90.00
#
_symmetry.space_group_name_H-M   'P 1'
#
loop_
_entity.id
_entity.type
_entity.pdbx_description
1 polymer ?
#
loop_
_entity_poly.entity_id
_entity_poly.type
_entity_poly.pdbx_seq_one_letter_code
_entity_poly.pdbx_strand_id
1 'polypeptide(L)'
;MRRTVYTDDHEEFRQLCRTFVERELAPAFQQYEDAGMVDKAVFARMGELGLIGLQIPEEYGGGGQTDTFKYNAILTEETARAATSLGTLRVHQDVVTPY
;
A
#
# COMPACT_ATOMS: atom_id res chain seq x y z
N MET A 1 19.10 6.39 -11.57
CA MET A 1 20.11 5.87 -10.62
C MET A 1 19.50 4.69 -9.88
N ARG A 2 20.27 3.60 -9.68
CA ARG A 2 19.82 2.46 -8.87
C ARG A 2 19.91 2.84 -7.40
N ARG A 3 18.83 2.70 -6.64
CA ARG A 3 18.79 2.98 -5.20
C ARG A 3 19.43 1.81 -4.44
N THR A 4 20.25 2.10 -3.44
CA THR A 4 20.96 1.09 -2.62
C THR A 4 20.28 0.81 -1.27
N VAL A 5 19.16 1.49 -0.98
CA VAL A 5 18.42 1.38 0.29
C VAL A 5 17.50 0.14 0.34
N TYR A 6 17.14 -0.42 -0.81
CA TYR A 6 16.21 -1.55 -0.96
C TYR A 6 16.97 -2.86 -1.19
N THR A 7 16.49 -3.92 -0.55
CA THR A 7 16.95 -5.32 -0.71
C THR A 7 16.05 -6.05 -1.70
N ASP A 8 16.36 -7.31 -2.00
CA ASP A 8 15.53 -8.14 -2.88
C ASP A 8 14.10 -8.29 -2.36
N ASP A 9 13.89 -8.52 -1.06
CA ASP A 9 12.55 -8.57 -0.43
C ASP A 9 11.74 -7.27 -0.67
N HIS A 10 12.40 -6.12 -0.64
CA HIS A 10 11.75 -4.84 -0.92
C HIS A 10 11.34 -4.71 -2.40
N GLU A 11 12.16 -5.23 -3.32
CA GLU A 11 11.84 -5.23 -4.74
C GLU A 11 10.74 -6.25 -5.08
N GLU A 12 10.70 -7.40 -4.39
CA GLU A 12 9.58 -8.36 -4.48
C GLU A 12 8.28 -7.73 -3.98
N PHE A 13 8.31 -7.07 -2.81
CA PHE A 13 7.17 -6.32 -2.29
C PHE A 13 6.74 -5.19 -3.23
N ARG A 14 7.70 -4.50 -3.86
CA ARG A 14 7.42 -3.49 -4.89
C ARG A 14 6.69 -4.10 -6.08
N GLN A 15 7.11 -5.27 -6.54
CA GLN A 15 6.44 -5.95 -7.65
C GLN A 15 5.03 -6.40 -7.27
N LEU A 16 4.81 -6.85 -6.02
CA LEU A 16 3.47 -7.14 -5.49
C LEU A 16 2.59 -5.89 -5.52
N CYS A 17 3.06 -4.77 -4.94
CA CYS A 17 2.35 -3.49 -4.93
C CYS A 17 2.02 -3.02 -6.36
N ARG A 18 3.00 -3.09 -7.26
CA ARG A 18 2.82 -2.72 -8.67
C ARG A 18 1.75 -3.56 -9.35
N THR A 19 1.78 -4.87 -9.13
CA THR A 19 0.83 -5.81 -9.73
C THR A 19 -0.59 -5.50 -9.25
N PHE A 20 -0.78 -5.26 -7.96
CA PHE A 20 -2.07 -4.83 -7.40
C PHE A 20 -2.53 -3.51 -8.02
N VAL A 21 -1.64 -2.51 -8.07
CA VAL A 21 -1.95 -1.20 -8.63
C VAL A 21 -2.37 -1.30 -10.10
N GLU A 22 -1.63 -2.03 -10.92
CA GLU A 22 -1.88 -2.12 -12.37
C GLU A 22 -3.11 -2.96 -12.71
N ARG A 23 -3.37 -4.03 -11.93
CA ARG A 23 -4.43 -5.00 -12.26
C ARG A 23 -5.77 -4.70 -11.60
N GLU A 24 -5.74 -4.13 -10.40
CA GLU A 24 -6.94 -3.98 -9.57
C GLU A 24 -7.27 -2.50 -9.34
N LEU A 25 -6.29 -1.68 -8.93
CA LEU A 25 -6.58 -0.29 -8.52
C LEU A 25 -6.73 0.69 -9.68
N ALA A 26 -5.76 0.73 -10.61
CA ALA A 26 -5.74 1.69 -11.71
C ALA A 26 -6.94 1.57 -12.66
N PRO A 27 -7.41 0.35 -13.04
CA PRO A 27 -8.60 0.22 -13.88
C PRO A 27 -9.89 0.75 -13.21
N ALA A 28 -9.97 0.71 -11.88
CA ALA A 28 -11.15 1.16 -11.14
C ALA A 28 -11.10 2.64 -10.73
N PHE A 29 -9.94 3.31 -10.87
CA PHE A 29 -9.71 4.61 -10.24
C PHE A 29 -10.59 5.73 -10.80
N GLN A 30 -10.80 5.77 -12.13
CA GLN A 30 -11.68 6.77 -12.75
C GLN A 30 -13.11 6.69 -12.19
N GLN A 31 -13.62 5.48 -11.94
CA GLN A 31 -14.93 5.29 -11.33
C GLN A 31 -15.00 5.88 -9.92
N TYR A 32 -13.92 5.76 -9.14
CA TYR A 32 -13.86 6.35 -7.80
C TYR A 32 -13.85 7.87 -7.85
N GLU A 33 -13.14 8.45 -8.81
CA GLU A 33 -13.12 9.89 -9.03
C GLU A 33 -14.51 10.41 -9.44
N ASP A 34 -15.15 9.76 -10.40
CA ASP A 34 -16.49 10.12 -10.87
C ASP A 34 -17.55 10.00 -9.76
N ALA A 35 -17.41 8.99 -8.89
CA ALA A 35 -18.29 8.78 -7.75
C ALA A 35 -17.96 9.70 -6.54
N GLY A 36 -16.80 10.37 -6.55
CA GLY A 36 -16.27 11.12 -5.41
C GLY A 36 -15.96 10.26 -4.18
N MET A 37 -15.87 8.94 -4.33
CA MET A 37 -15.66 7.99 -3.23
C MET A 37 -15.00 6.71 -3.71
N VAL A 38 -14.01 6.24 -2.95
CA VAL A 38 -13.36 4.94 -3.14
C VAL A 38 -14.26 3.82 -2.62
N ASP A 39 -14.43 2.75 -3.41
CA ASP A 39 -15.14 1.56 -2.97
C ASP A 39 -14.39 0.88 -1.81
N LYS A 40 -15.09 0.61 -0.71
CA LYS A 40 -14.51 -0.03 0.48
C LYS A 40 -13.95 -1.42 0.21
N ALA A 41 -14.45 -2.12 -0.82
CA ALA A 41 -13.97 -3.44 -1.20
C ALA A 41 -12.46 -3.45 -1.52
N VAL A 42 -11.92 -2.35 -2.04
CA VAL A 42 -10.49 -2.25 -2.34
C VAL A 42 -9.63 -2.37 -1.08
N PHE A 43 -10.09 -1.83 0.06
CA PHE A 43 -9.35 -1.92 1.31
C PHE A 43 -9.37 -3.33 1.90
N ALA A 44 -10.51 -4.03 1.81
CA ALA A 44 -10.58 -5.44 2.21
C ALA A 44 -9.60 -6.27 1.39
N ARG A 45 -9.57 -6.03 0.07
CA ARG A 45 -8.65 -6.68 -0.85
C ARG A 45 -7.18 -6.38 -0.56
N MET A 46 -6.85 -5.14 -0.22
CA MET A 46 -5.51 -4.77 0.23
C MET A 46 -5.12 -5.48 1.55
N GLY A 47 -6.07 -5.67 2.47
CA GLY A 47 -5.88 -6.44 3.68
C GLY A 47 -5.54 -7.91 3.41
N GLU A 48 -6.26 -8.57 2.51
CA GLU A 48 -5.97 -9.95 2.07
C GLU A 48 -4.58 -10.12 1.48
N LEU A 49 -4.09 -9.09 0.79
CA LEU A 49 -2.76 -9.06 0.17
C LEU A 49 -1.64 -8.68 1.17
N GLY A 50 -1.98 -8.38 2.43
CA GLY A 50 -1.01 -7.93 3.44
C GLY A 50 -0.46 -6.52 3.18
N LEU A 51 -1.17 -5.69 2.42
CA LEU A 51 -0.77 -4.32 2.09
C LEU A 51 -1.21 -3.29 3.14
N ILE A 52 -2.03 -3.70 4.11
CA ILE A 52 -2.49 -2.88 5.24
C ILE A 52 -1.80 -3.36 6.53
N GLY A 53 -1.47 -2.45 7.43
CA GLY A 53 -0.89 -2.80 8.73
C GLY A 53 0.56 -3.32 8.65
N LEU A 54 1.34 -2.85 7.66
CA LEU A 54 2.71 -3.29 7.40
C LEU A 54 3.62 -3.21 8.64
N GLN A 55 3.49 -2.15 9.44
CA GLN A 55 4.30 -1.91 10.64
C GLN A 55 3.63 -2.39 11.94
N ILE A 56 2.52 -3.12 11.83
CA ILE A 56 1.83 -3.69 12.99
C ILE A 56 2.46 -5.06 13.30
N PRO A 57 2.72 -5.38 14.58
CA PRO A 57 3.25 -6.68 14.96
C PRO A 57 2.39 -7.85 14.46
N GLU A 58 3.04 -8.96 14.11
CA GLU A 58 2.36 -10.16 13.59
C GLU A 58 1.34 -10.74 14.58
N GLU A 59 1.55 -10.59 15.89
CA GLU A 59 0.62 -11.04 16.94
C GLU A 59 -0.77 -10.37 16.84
N TYR A 60 -0.86 -9.22 16.18
CA TYR A 60 -2.11 -8.51 15.91
C TYR A 60 -2.58 -8.68 14.46
N GLY A 61 -1.95 -9.56 13.69
CA GLY A 61 -2.27 -9.80 12.27
C GLY A 61 -1.65 -8.77 11.31
N GLY A 62 -0.62 -8.04 11.74
CA GLY A 62 0.11 -7.09 10.90
C GLY A 62 1.27 -7.72 10.12
N GLY A 63 1.96 -6.88 9.33
CA GLY A 63 3.08 -7.30 8.49
C GLY A 63 4.43 -7.43 9.20
N GLY A 64 4.52 -7.10 10.49
CA GLY A 64 5.71 -7.29 11.31
C GLY A 64 6.89 -6.35 11.04
N GLN A 65 6.76 -5.40 10.10
CA GLN A 65 7.84 -4.49 9.68
C GLN A 65 7.99 -3.31 10.66
N THR A 66 8.11 -3.58 11.96
CA THR A 66 8.04 -2.59 13.04
C THR A 66 9.25 -1.65 13.13
N ASP A 67 10.39 -2.03 12.55
CA ASP A 67 11.67 -1.34 12.64
C ASP A 67 12.04 -0.54 11.38
N THR A 68 11.15 -0.52 10.37
CA THR A 68 11.43 0.08 9.06
C THR A 68 10.21 0.75 8.45
N PHE A 69 10.42 1.86 7.74
CA PHE A 69 9.39 2.56 6.96
C PHE A 69 9.44 2.23 5.46
N LYS A 70 10.39 1.38 5.04
CA LYS A 70 10.67 1.13 3.61
C LYS A 70 9.47 0.54 2.87
N TYR A 71 8.69 -0.33 3.51
CA TYR A 71 7.50 -0.95 2.91
C TYR A 71 6.37 0.07 2.67
N ASN A 72 6.06 0.93 3.66
CA ASN A 72 5.08 2.02 3.50
C ASN A 72 5.50 2.98 2.38
N ALA A 73 6.81 3.30 2.30
CA ALA A 73 7.36 4.13 1.25
C ALA A 73 7.17 3.49 -0.14
N ILE A 74 7.43 2.19 -0.28
CA ILE A 74 7.23 1.46 -1.55
C ILE A 74 5.76 1.47 -1.98
N LEU A 75 4.83 1.18 -1.07
CA LEU A 75 3.39 1.21 -1.36
C LEU A 75 2.93 2.62 -1.79
N THR A 76 3.44 3.66 -1.12
CA THR A 76 3.17 5.06 -1.48
C THR A 76 3.75 5.40 -2.85
N GLU A 77 4.98 4.95 -3.16
CA GLU A 77 5.61 5.18 -4.47
C GLU A 77 4.82 4.53 -5.60
N GLU A 78 4.37 3.28 -5.43
CA GLU A 78 3.67 2.56 -6.50
C GLU A 78 2.25 3.09 -6.74
N THR A 79 1.53 3.55 -5.71
CA THR A 79 0.23 4.22 -5.89
C THR A 79 0.41 5.60 -6.52
N ALA A 80 1.42 6.37 -6.10
CA ALA A 80 1.74 7.67 -6.71
C ALA A 80 2.18 7.55 -8.17
N ARG A 81 2.98 6.53 -8.52
CA ARG A 81 3.43 6.25 -9.90
C ARG A 81 2.26 6.14 -10.87
N ALA A 82 1.16 5.54 -10.44
CA ALA A 82 -0.03 5.33 -11.26
C ALA A 82 -1.11 6.41 -11.06
N ALA A 83 -0.82 7.48 -10.33
CA ALA A 83 -1.79 8.53 -9.96
C ALA A 83 -3.05 7.97 -9.25
N THR A 84 -2.90 6.90 -8.48
CA THR A 84 -3.99 6.16 -7.83
C THR A 84 -3.95 6.28 -6.31
N SER A 85 -3.55 7.45 -5.79
CA SER A 85 -3.35 7.63 -4.36
C SER A 85 -4.67 7.51 -3.59
N LEU A 86 -4.76 6.49 -2.74
CA LEU A 86 -5.89 6.24 -1.84
C LEU A 86 -5.72 7.06 -0.55
N GLY A 87 -5.78 8.40 -0.61
CA GLY A 87 -5.31 9.29 0.47
C GLY A 87 -5.64 8.89 1.93
N THR A 88 -6.80 8.27 2.18
CA THR A 88 -7.21 7.73 3.50
C THR A 88 -6.32 6.58 4.00
N LEU A 89 -5.80 5.74 3.11
CA LEU A 89 -4.94 4.60 3.42
C LEU A 89 -3.67 5.04 4.14
N ARG A 90 -3.00 6.07 3.61
CA ARG A 90 -1.76 6.57 4.21
C ARG A 90 -2.00 7.08 5.62
N VAL A 91 -3.04 7.89 5.83
CA VAL A 91 -3.39 8.40 7.16
C VAL A 91 -3.65 7.24 8.13
N HIS A 92 -4.37 6.21 7.68
CA HIS A 92 -4.62 5.04 8.49
C HIS A 92 -3.30 4.34 8.88
N GLN A 93 -2.46 3.99 7.91
CA GLN A 93 -1.23 3.21 8.13
C GLN A 93 -0.12 3.97 8.87
N ASP A 94 0.07 5.25 8.56
CA ASP A 94 1.23 6.02 9.04
C ASP A 94 0.92 6.88 10.27
N VAL A 95 -0.36 7.12 10.58
CA VAL A 95 -0.78 8.06 11.63
C VAL A 95 -1.78 7.47 12.61
N VAL A 96 -2.80 6.74 12.16
CA VAL A 96 -3.84 6.26 13.08
C VAL A 96 -3.42 4.96 13.77
N THR A 97 -3.02 3.95 13.01
CA THR A 97 -2.72 2.62 13.58
C THR A 97 -1.44 2.56 14.43
N PRO A 98 -0.38 3.34 14.16
CA PRO A 98 0.82 3.34 15.00
C PRO A 98 0.71 4.05 16.36
N TYR A 99 -0.39 4.77 16.64
CA TYR A 99 -0.60 5.57 17.86
C TYR A 99 -1.71 4.97 18.73
#